data_AF-W1VKM1-F1
#
_entry.id   AF-W1VKM1-F1
#
_cell.length_a   1.000
_cell.length_b   1.000
_cell.length_c   1.000
_cell.angle_alpha   90.00
_cell.angle_beta   90.00
_cell.angle_gamma   90.00
#
_symmetry.space_group_name_H-M   'P 1'
#
loop_
_entity.id
_entity.type
_entity.pdbx_description
1 polymer ?
#
loop_
_entity_poly.entity_id
_entity_poly.type
_entity_poly.pdbx_seq_one_letter_code
_entity_poly.pdbx_strand_id
1 'polypeptide(L)'
;DSAACCADLVAPVIDGIADMSIAVPPKQAGAGGRGRVVRAARTAIAAATGWAPVAPLSGQRCLSREAYEAAAPLAEGWGVEVGLSIDVLVAGLTVIEVPCDITHRVTGNDRAGMLHRAAQYKDVLRAIAARKVRRRRIPVKALDEELIGSQSPFHAYRAWPGPKAQGSDLQAGEPDGVAPARPEA
;
A
#
# COMPACT_ATOMS: atom_id res chain seq x y z
N ASP A 1 -4.95 20.22 17.45
CA ASP A 1 -6.21 19.94 16.74
C ASP A 1 -6.02 19.12 15.45
N SER A 2 -5.10 19.42 14.53
CA SER A 2 -4.94 18.64 13.27
C SER A 2 -4.50 17.17 13.43
N ALA A 3 -3.80 16.82 14.51
CA ALA A 3 -3.39 15.44 14.79
C ALA A 3 -4.55 14.57 15.32
N ALA A 4 -5.57 15.17 15.95
CA ALA A 4 -6.73 14.44 16.46
C ALA A 4 -7.56 13.82 15.32
N CYS A 5 -7.59 14.48 14.16
CA CYS A 5 -8.22 13.97 12.94
C CYS A 5 -7.58 12.68 12.39
N CYS A 6 -6.42 12.25 12.91
CA CYS A 6 -5.82 10.97 12.55
C CYS A 6 -6.38 9.80 13.37
N ALA A 7 -7.21 10.05 14.40
CA ALA A 7 -7.82 8.97 15.19
C ALA A 7 -8.67 8.03 14.32
N ASP A 8 -9.32 8.56 13.29
CA ASP A 8 -10.14 7.78 12.34
C ASP A 8 -9.34 6.75 11.54
N LEU A 9 -8.00 6.87 11.51
CA LEU A 9 -7.12 5.88 10.87
C LEU A 9 -7.02 4.59 11.68
N VAL A 10 -7.29 4.65 12.99
CA VAL A 10 -7.07 3.53 13.90
C VAL A 10 -8.18 2.47 13.78
N ALA A 11 -9.45 2.90 13.70
CA ALA A 11 -10.59 1.98 13.69
C ALA A 11 -10.52 0.94 12.56
N PRO A 12 -10.25 1.29 11.28
CA PRO A 12 -10.14 0.28 10.22
C PRO A 12 -9.07 -0.79 10.47
N VAL A 13 -8.00 -0.45 11.21
CA VAL A 13 -6.91 -1.38 11.51
C VAL A 13 -7.25 -2.27 12.71
N ILE A 14 -7.79 -1.69 13.79
CA ILE A 14 -8.17 -2.45 14.98
C ILE A 14 -9.36 -3.39 14.70
N ASP A 15 -10.31 -2.95 13.88
CA ASP A 15 -11.50 -3.72 13.52
C ASP A 15 -11.22 -4.79 12.44
N GLY A 16 -9.99 -4.88 11.94
CA GLY A 16 -9.58 -5.87 10.92
C GLY A 16 -10.12 -5.59 9.51
N ILE A 17 -10.63 -4.38 9.25
CA ILE A 17 -11.13 -3.96 7.93
C ILE A 17 -9.95 -3.78 6.96
N ALA A 18 -8.80 -3.29 7.44
CA ALA A 18 -7.59 -3.11 6.66
C ALA A 18 -6.33 -3.30 7.50
N ASP A 19 -5.23 -3.72 6.86
CA ASP A 19 -3.92 -3.82 7.51
C ASP A 19 -3.19 -2.46 7.55
N MET A 20 -3.57 -1.55 6.66
CA MET A 20 -3.06 -0.18 6.64
C MET A 20 -4.17 0.79 6.22
N SER A 21 -4.29 1.89 6.96
CA SER A 21 -5.14 3.03 6.61
C SER A 21 -4.30 4.26 6.26
N ILE A 22 -4.79 5.08 5.33
CA ILE A 22 -4.09 6.27 4.83
C ILE A 22 -5.05 7.46 4.87
N ALA A 23 -4.64 8.56 5.52
CA ALA A 23 -5.47 9.75 5.55
C ALA A 23 -5.55 10.43 4.18
N VAL A 24 -6.74 10.84 3.79
CA VAL A 24 -6.98 11.67 2.62
C VAL A 24 -7.41 13.07 3.10
N PRO A 25 -6.52 14.07 3.05
CA PRO A 25 -6.86 15.43 3.45
C PRO A 25 -7.86 16.05 2.47
N PRO A 26 -8.67 17.04 2.93
CA PRO A 26 -9.58 17.77 2.06
C PRO A 26 -8.82 18.48 0.93
N LYS A 27 -9.45 18.59 -0.25
CA LYS A 27 -8.86 19.29 -1.40
C LYS A 27 -8.55 20.74 -1.04
N GLN A 28 -7.26 21.08 -1.01
CA GLN A 28 -6.80 22.45 -0.75
C GLN A 28 -6.72 23.25 -2.07
N ALA A 29 -7.35 24.42 -2.12
CA ALA A 29 -7.22 25.35 -3.24
C ALA A 29 -5.76 25.85 -3.36
N GLY A 30 -5.23 25.95 -4.57
CA GLY A 30 -3.89 26.53 -4.80
C GLY A 30 -2.69 25.62 -4.50
N ALA A 31 -2.88 24.31 -4.33
CA ALA A 31 -1.80 23.32 -4.24
C ALA A 31 -1.06 23.10 -5.59
N GLY A 32 -0.62 24.18 -6.24
CA GLY A 32 0.14 24.18 -7.48
C GLY A 32 1.59 23.79 -7.22
N GLY A 33 1.96 22.57 -7.59
CA GLY A 33 3.33 22.06 -7.47
C GLY A 33 3.43 20.54 -7.29
N ARG A 34 2.31 19.88 -6.99
CA ARG A 34 2.25 18.46 -6.58
C ARG A 34 2.00 17.47 -7.72
N GLY A 35 1.66 17.94 -8.92
CA GLY A 35 1.14 17.07 -9.99
C GLY A 35 2.09 15.98 -10.48
N ARG A 36 3.38 16.28 -10.68
CA ARG A 36 4.33 15.31 -11.28
C ARG A 36 4.70 14.18 -10.30
N VAL A 37 5.07 14.52 -9.06
CA VAL A 37 5.46 13.53 -8.05
C VAL A 37 4.29 12.66 -7.62
N VAL A 38 3.10 13.26 -7.42
CA VAL A 38 1.88 12.52 -7.09
C VAL A 38 1.51 11.60 -8.25
N ARG A 39 1.57 12.07 -9.50
CA ARG A 39 1.31 11.22 -10.68
C ARG A 39 2.31 10.06 -10.75
N ALA A 40 3.60 10.31 -10.56
CA ALA A 40 4.61 9.25 -10.55
C ALA A 40 4.34 8.20 -9.47
N ALA A 41 3.96 8.64 -8.26
CA ALA A 41 3.58 7.76 -7.17
C ALA A 41 2.33 6.92 -7.51
N ARG A 42 1.25 7.56 -7.99
CA ARG A 42 0.03 6.83 -8.43
C ARG A 42 0.35 5.81 -9.51
N THR A 43 1.07 6.20 -10.55
CA THR A 43 1.44 5.31 -11.66
C THR A 43 2.28 4.14 -11.17
N ALA A 44 3.23 4.36 -10.25
CA ALA A 44 4.05 3.29 -9.72
C ALA A 44 3.26 2.30 -8.85
N ILE A 45 2.38 2.79 -7.98
CA ILE A 45 1.51 1.95 -7.13
C ILE A 45 0.56 1.14 -8.02
N ALA A 46 -0.15 1.78 -8.95
CA ALA A 46 -1.07 1.12 -9.86
C ALA A 46 -0.37 0.05 -10.70
N ALA A 47 0.80 0.38 -11.28
CA ALA A 47 1.55 -0.57 -12.10
C ALA A 47 2.09 -1.78 -11.29
N ALA A 48 2.32 -1.62 -9.99
CA ALA A 48 2.84 -2.69 -9.14
C ALA A 48 1.74 -3.55 -8.50
N THR A 49 0.54 -3.00 -8.31
CA THR A 49 -0.48 -3.57 -7.41
C THR A 49 -1.92 -3.56 -7.95
N GLY A 50 -2.17 -2.89 -9.07
CA GLY A 50 -3.51 -2.60 -9.57
C GLY A 50 -4.25 -1.48 -8.83
N TRP A 51 -3.77 -1.03 -7.67
CA TRP A 51 -4.46 -0.05 -6.83
C TRP A 51 -4.28 1.40 -7.31
N ALA A 52 -5.36 2.19 -7.29
CA ALA A 52 -5.40 3.59 -7.73
C ALA A 52 -5.65 4.56 -6.54
N PRO A 53 -4.61 4.94 -5.77
CA PRO A 53 -4.76 5.78 -4.58
C PRO A 53 -5.09 7.25 -4.89
N VAL A 54 -5.93 7.85 -4.03
CA VAL A 54 -6.23 9.28 -4.01
C VAL A 54 -5.07 10.07 -3.40
N ALA A 55 -4.52 9.65 -2.27
CA ALA A 55 -3.50 10.37 -1.50
C ALA A 55 -2.19 9.54 -1.34
N PRO A 56 -1.51 9.16 -2.44
CA PRO A 56 -0.38 8.22 -2.41
C PRO A 56 0.83 8.68 -1.60
N LEU A 57 0.93 9.98 -1.31
CA LEU A 57 2.03 10.60 -0.57
C LEU A 57 1.57 11.16 0.78
N SER A 58 0.39 10.77 1.26
CA SER A 58 -0.04 11.10 2.63
C SER A 58 0.82 10.32 3.63
N GLY A 59 1.46 11.04 4.55
CA GLY A 59 2.30 10.47 5.59
C GLY A 59 1.52 10.00 6.81
N GLN A 60 0.31 10.51 7.01
CA GLN A 60 -0.58 10.09 8.10
C GLN A 60 -1.20 8.74 7.76
N ARG A 61 -0.71 7.70 8.45
CA ARG A 61 -1.08 6.30 8.22
C ARG A 61 -1.18 5.56 9.56
N CYS A 62 -2.09 4.60 9.65
CA CYS A 62 -2.05 3.58 10.70
C CYS A 62 -1.69 2.23 10.04
N LEU A 63 -0.88 1.42 10.72
CA LEU A 63 -0.44 0.13 10.24
C LEU A 63 -0.65 -0.93 11.31
N SER A 64 -1.08 -2.11 10.90
CA SER A 64 -0.93 -3.33 11.69
C SER A 64 0.56 -3.69 11.81
N ARG A 65 0.88 -4.53 12.80
CA ARG A 65 2.23 -5.09 12.94
C ARG A 65 2.65 -5.85 11.68
N GLU A 66 1.74 -6.66 11.12
CA GLU A 66 2.02 -7.44 9.92
C GLU A 66 2.31 -6.53 8.71
N ALA A 67 1.56 -5.43 8.54
CA ALA A 67 1.84 -4.46 7.48
C ALA A 67 3.22 -3.80 7.62
N TYR A 68 3.60 -3.43 8.84
CA TYR A 68 4.93 -2.87 9.10
C TYR A 68 6.04 -3.87 8.77
N GLU A 69 5.91 -5.11 9.24
CA GLU A 69 6.91 -6.17 9.02
C GLU A 69 7.02 -6.55 7.54
N ALA A 70 5.90 -6.62 6.83
CA ALA A 70 5.87 -6.93 5.40
C ALA A 70 6.57 -5.86 4.53
N ALA A 71 6.61 -4.61 5.00
CA ALA A 71 7.22 -3.49 4.32
C ALA A 71 8.63 -3.13 4.82
N ALA A 72 9.11 -3.76 5.89
CA ALA A 72 10.46 -3.58 6.39
C ALA A 72 11.51 -4.21 5.44
N PRO A 73 12.67 -3.56 5.23
CA PRO A 73 13.04 -2.22 5.68
C PRO A 73 12.30 -1.12 4.89
N LEU A 74 11.86 -0.10 5.61
CA LEU A 74 11.17 1.05 5.04
C LEU A 74 12.07 1.82 4.07
N ALA A 75 11.50 2.37 3.00
CA ALA A 75 12.23 3.27 2.13
C ALA A 75 12.55 4.59 2.85
N GLU A 76 13.66 5.23 2.47
CA GLU A 76 14.07 6.49 3.08
C GLU A 76 13.30 7.70 2.53
N GLY A 77 13.22 8.75 3.34
CA GLY A 77 12.62 10.03 2.96
C GLY A 77 11.19 9.87 2.48
N TRP A 78 10.82 10.65 1.47
CA TRP A 78 9.47 10.68 0.88
C TRP A 78 9.14 9.45 0.02
N GLY A 79 10.08 8.53 -0.10
CA GLY A 79 9.86 7.24 -0.73
C GLY A 79 9.10 6.26 0.16
N VAL A 80 9.03 6.51 1.47
CA VAL A 80 8.40 5.61 2.44
C VAL A 80 6.93 5.37 2.14
N GLU A 81 6.18 6.40 1.80
CA GLU A 81 4.75 6.32 1.51
C GLU A 81 4.45 5.44 0.30
N VAL A 82 5.22 5.60 -0.77
CA VAL A 82 5.08 4.81 -2.00
C VAL A 82 5.55 3.37 -1.78
N GLY A 83 6.68 3.20 -1.09
CA GLY A 83 7.22 1.89 -0.73
C GLY A 83 6.23 1.09 0.10
N LEU A 84 5.70 1.66 1.18
CA LEU A 84 4.69 1.05 2.05
C LEU A 84 3.48 0.55 1.25
N SER A 85 2.87 1.40 0.43
CA SER A 85 1.69 1.01 -0.36
C SER A 85 1.97 -0.14 -1.31
N ILE A 86 3.13 -0.15 -1.98
CA ILE A 86 3.53 -1.27 -2.84
C ILE A 86 3.78 -2.53 -2.00
N ASP A 87 4.55 -2.44 -0.93
CA ASP A 87 5.06 -3.60 -0.22
C ASP A 87 3.96 -4.33 0.57
N VAL A 88 3.03 -3.58 1.16
CA VAL A 88 1.85 -4.09 1.87
C VAL A 88 0.90 -4.80 0.90
N LEU A 89 0.53 -4.16 -0.22
CA LEU A 89 -0.35 -4.80 -1.21
C LEU A 89 0.30 -6.00 -1.90
N VAL A 90 1.61 -5.93 -2.19
CA VAL A 90 2.36 -7.08 -2.71
C VAL A 90 2.44 -8.20 -1.67
N ALA A 91 2.40 -7.92 -0.36
CA ALA A 91 2.31 -8.98 0.64
C ALA A 91 0.92 -9.65 0.70
N GLY A 92 -0.07 -9.13 -0.04
CA GLY A 92 -1.45 -9.63 -0.02
C GLY A 92 -2.29 -9.08 1.11
N LEU A 93 -1.83 -7.98 1.73
CA LEU A 93 -2.53 -7.28 2.80
C LEU A 93 -3.47 -6.21 2.24
N THR A 94 -4.38 -5.75 3.08
CA THR A 94 -5.49 -4.86 2.72
C THR A 94 -5.17 -3.42 3.06
N VAL A 95 -5.47 -2.49 2.15
CA VAL A 95 -5.25 -1.04 2.34
C VAL A 95 -6.56 -0.28 2.17
N ILE A 96 -6.79 0.75 3.00
CA ILE A 96 -7.92 1.67 2.87
C ILE A 96 -7.46 3.13 2.94
N GLU A 97 -8.15 4.00 2.20
CA GLU A 97 -8.02 5.45 2.33
C GLU A 97 -9.18 6.00 3.17
N VAL A 98 -8.90 6.83 4.16
CA VAL A 98 -9.91 7.40 5.06
C VAL A 98 -9.92 8.92 4.86
N PRO A 99 -11.06 9.54 4.50
CA PRO A 99 -11.19 10.99 4.50
C PRO A 99 -10.94 11.54 5.91
N CYS A 100 -9.98 12.45 6.05
CA CYS A 100 -9.67 13.08 7.34
C CYS A 100 -9.57 14.59 7.16
N ASP A 101 -10.20 15.37 8.04
CA ASP A 101 -10.16 16.83 7.98
C ASP A 101 -8.85 17.42 8.54
N ILE A 102 -7.72 16.98 7.97
CA ILE A 102 -6.38 17.41 8.37
C ILE A 102 -6.00 18.64 7.55
N THR A 103 -6.08 19.82 8.16
CA THR A 103 -5.56 21.06 7.57
C THR A 103 -4.18 21.38 8.15
N HIS A 104 -3.17 21.51 7.28
CA HIS A 104 -1.88 22.10 7.64
C HIS A 104 -1.75 23.50 7.04
N ARG A 105 -1.07 24.41 7.74
CA ARG A 105 -0.67 25.72 7.19
C ARG A 105 0.18 25.47 5.94
N VAL A 106 -0.27 25.99 4.80
CA VAL A 106 0.47 25.89 3.54
C VAL A 106 1.77 26.69 3.66
N THR A 107 2.92 26.04 3.57
CA THR A 107 4.21 26.72 3.41
C THR A 107 4.24 27.41 2.05
N GLY A 108 4.56 28.71 2.05
CA GLY A 108 4.58 29.56 0.86
C GLY A 108 5.56 29.07 -0.20
N ASN A 109 5.35 29.53 -1.43
CA ASN A 109 6.10 29.10 -2.60
C ASN A 109 7.48 29.78 -2.70
N ASP A 110 8.35 29.58 -1.70
CA ASP A 110 9.70 30.13 -1.68
C ASP A 110 10.73 29.21 -2.37
N ARG A 111 11.95 29.73 -2.59
CA ARG A 111 13.06 28.97 -3.19
C ARG A 111 13.43 27.74 -2.37
N ALA A 112 13.26 27.79 -1.05
CA ALA A 112 13.44 26.65 -0.15
C ALA A 112 12.40 25.56 -0.44
N GLY A 113 11.15 25.93 -0.70
CA GLY A 113 10.08 25.05 -1.12
C GLY A 113 10.36 24.36 -2.46
N MET A 114 11.02 25.02 -3.42
CA MET A 114 11.44 24.37 -4.67
C MET A 114 12.52 23.30 -4.46
N LEU A 115 13.55 23.59 -3.67
CA LEU A 115 14.61 22.62 -3.36
C LEU A 115 14.06 21.44 -2.54
N HIS A 116 13.19 21.73 -1.58
CA HIS A 116 12.48 20.72 -0.81
C HIS A 116 11.68 19.79 -1.72
N ARG A 117 10.93 20.34 -2.70
CA ARG A 117 10.19 19.55 -3.70
C ARG A 117 11.08 18.70 -4.60
N ALA A 118 12.26 19.19 -4.97
CA ALA A 118 13.22 18.41 -5.76
C ALA A 118 13.75 17.20 -4.96
N ALA A 119 14.02 17.38 -3.67
CA ALA A 119 14.38 16.28 -2.77
C ALA A 119 13.25 15.25 -2.64
N GLN A 120 12.01 15.69 -2.42
CA GLN A 120 10.83 14.81 -2.40
C GLN A 120 10.73 13.94 -3.65
N TYR A 121 10.88 14.57 -4.81
CA TYR A 121 10.80 13.87 -6.09
C TYR A 121 11.91 12.83 -6.25
N LYS A 122 13.15 13.17 -5.87
CA LYS A 122 14.30 12.26 -5.91
C LYS A 122 14.07 11.03 -5.02
N ASP A 123 13.59 11.21 -3.79
CA ASP A 123 13.37 10.12 -2.86
C ASP A 123 12.25 9.17 -3.33
N VAL A 124 11.15 9.72 -3.86
CA VAL A 124 10.06 8.95 -4.47
C VAL A 124 10.57 8.13 -5.65
N LEU A 125 11.32 8.74 -6.58
CA LEU A 125 11.87 8.02 -7.73
C LEU A 125 12.86 6.93 -7.31
N ARG A 126 13.69 7.18 -6.29
CA ARG A 126 14.61 6.18 -5.74
C ARG A 126 13.85 4.97 -5.20
N ALA A 127 12.79 5.20 -4.42
CA ALA A 127 11.96 4.11 -3.88
C ALA A 127 11.31 3.29 -4.99
N ILE A 128 10.72 3.96 -6.00
CA ILE A 128 10.12 3.30 -7.16
C ILE A 128 11.16 2.45 -7.91
N ALA A 129 12.33 3.00 -8.21
CA ALA A 129 13.39 2.29 -8.92
C ALA A 129 13.88 1.07 -8.12
N ALA A 130 14.08 1.23 -6.81
CA ALA A 130 14.51 0.15 -5.93
C ALA A 130 13.52 -1.04 -5.91
N ARG A 131 12.21 -0.78 -5.92
CA ARG A 131 11.18 -1.83 -6.01
C ARG A 131 11.12 -2.46 -7.40
N LYS A 132 11.27 -1.67 -8.48
CA LYS A 132 11.34 -2.19 -9.85
C LYS A 132 12.51 -3.15 -10.05
N VAL A 133 13.71 -2.79 -9.58
CA VAL A 133 14.91 -3.64 -9.67
C VAL A 133 14.71 -4.95 -8.90
N ARG A 134 14.10 -4.89 -7.71
CA ARG A 134 13.77 -6.07 -6.90
C ARG A 134 12.52 -6.82 -7.36
N ARG A 135 11.89 -6.41 -8.46
CA ARG A 135 10.62 -6.95 -8.98
C ARG A 135 9.52 -7.03 -7.91
N ARG A 136 9.49 -6.06 -7.00
CA ARG A 136 8.48 -5.98 -5.93
C ARG A 136 7.17 -5.46 -6.51
N ARG A 137 6.42 -6.36 -7.12
CA ARG A 137 5.12 -6.16 -7.76
C ARG A 137 4.34 -7.47 -7.73
N ILE A 138 3.03 -7.38 -7.88
CA ILE A 138 2.17 -8.54 -8.04
C ILE A 138 2.44 -9.17 -9.42
N PRO A 139 2.53 -10.51 -9.53
CA PRO A 139 2.60 -11.17 -10.82
C PRO A 139 1.40 -10.79 -11.69
N VAL A 140 1.63 -10.47 -12.97
CA VAL A 140 0.55 -10.03 -13.88
C VAL A 140 -0.59 -11.05 -13.94
N LYS A 141 -0.26 -12.35 -13.95
CA LYS A 141 -1.24 -13.44 -13.92
C LYS A 141 -2.10 -13.52 -12.64
N ALA A 142 -1.71 -12.81 -11.60
CA ALA A 142 -2.42 -12.76 -10.31
C ALA A 142 -3.13 -11.42 -10.08
N LEU A 143 -3.06 -10.49 -11.04
CA LEU A 143 -3.88 -9.30 -11.03
C LEU A 143 -5.28 -9.64 -11.53
N ASP A 144 -6.28 -9.23 -10.77
CA ASP A 144 -7.69 -9.36 -11.11
C ASP A 144 -8.16 -8.08 -11.82
N GLU A 145 -8.44 -8.17 -13.12
CA GLU A 145 -8.86 -7.04 -13.94
C GLU A 145 -10.24 -6.49 -13.53
N GLU A 146 -11.14 -7.35 -13.05
CA GLU A 146 -12.48 -6.95 -12.60
C GLU A 146 -12.37 -6.18 -11.28
N LEU A 147 -11.56 -6.65 -10.34
CA LEU A 147 -11.26 -5.92 -9.10
C LEU A 147 -10.62 -4.55 -9.39
N ILE A 148 -9.66 -4.50 -10.31
CA ILE A 148 -9.00 -3.24 -10.70
C ILE A 148 -10.02 -2.28 -11.33
N GLY A 149 -10.93 -2.78 -12.16
CA GLY A 149 -11.96 -1.97 -12.82
C GLY A 149 -13.08 -1.49 -11.89
N SER A 150 -13.38 -2.26 -10.84
CA SER A 150 -14.46 -1.99 -9.89
C SER A 150 -14.02 -1.30 -8.60
N GLN A 151 -12.71 -1.14 -8.36
CA GLN A 151 -12.20 -0.43 -7.19
C GLN A 151 -12.78 0.99 -7.11
N SER A 152 -13.03 1.46 -5.89
CA SER A 152 -13.51 2.81 -5.64
C SER A 152 -12.74 3.46 -4.49
N PRO A 153 -12.62 4.79 -4.49
CA PRO A 153 -12.01 5.50 -3.37
C PRO A 153 -12.68 5.14 -2.05
N PHE A 154 -11.87 5.15 -0.98
CA PHE A 154 -12.32 4.97 0.40
C PHE A 154 -12.90 3.59 0.75
N HIS A 155 -12.72 2.60 -0.12
CA HIS A 155 -13.05 1.22 0.17
C HIS A 155 -11.76 0.43 0.40
N ALA A 156 -11.85 -0.60 1.24
CA ALA A 156 -10.75 -1.52 1.46
C ALA A 156 -10.38 -2.22 0.15
N TYR A 157 -9.09 -2.26 -0.15
CA TYR A 157 -8.54 -2.88 -1.35
C TYR A 157 -7.49 -3.91 -0.97
N ARG A 158 -7.73 -5.16 -1.39
CA ARG A 158 -6.77 -6.25 -1.30
C ARG A 158 -6.49 -6.76 -2.70
N ALA A 159 -5.28 -6.56 -3.18
CA ALA A 159 -4.95 -6.80 -4.57
C ALA A 159 -4.94 -8.29 -4.98
N TRP A 160 -4.57 -9.17 -4.04
CA TRP A 160 -4.42 -10.61 -4.23
C TRP A 160 -4.28 -11.31 -2.86
N PRO A 161 -4.39 -12.65 -2.79
CA PRO A 161 -4.23 -13.41 -1.53
C PRO A 161 -2.83 -13.33 -0.90
N GLY A 162 -1.82 -12.88 -1.67
CA GLY A 162 -0.42 -12.82 -1.24
C GLY A 162 0.36 -14.11 -1.50
N PRO A 163 1.70 -14.07 -1.36
CA PRO A 163 2.57 -15.21 -1.67
C PRO A 163 2.45 -16.35 -0.66
N LYS A 164 2.13 -16.08 0.63
CA LYS A 164 1.98 -17.12 1.66
C LYS A 164 0.81 -18.07 1.35
N ALA A 165 -0.31 -17.52 0.86
CA ALA A 165 -1.50 -18.30 0.52
C ALA A 165 -1.31 -19.18 -0.73
N GLN A 166 -0.40 -18.84 -1.64
CA GLN A 166 -0.14 -19.65 -2.85
C GLN A 166 0.66 -20.93 -2.56
N GLY A 167 1.34 -21.00 -1.41
CA GLY A 167 2.10 -22.19 -1.00
C GLY A 167 1.24 -23.28 -0.35
N SER A 168 0.10 -22.93 0.26
CA SER A 168 -0.79 -23.90 0.91
C SER A 168 -1.61 -24.73 -0.08
N ASP A 169 -1.91 -24.18 -1.26
CA ASP A 169 -2.73 -24.86 -2.28
C ASP A 169 -1.97 -25.98 -3.02
N LEU A 170 -0.64 -26.06 -2.87
CA LEU A 170 0.19 -27.11 -3.47
C LEU A 170 0.40 -28.35 -2.57
N GLN A 171 -0.05 -28.31 -1.31
CA GLN A 171 0.13 -29.41 -0.34
C GLN A 171 -1.15 -30.18 0.02
N ALA A 172 -2.32 -29.78 -0.50
CA ALA A 172 -3.56 -30.51 -0.32
C ALA A 172 -3.78 -31.51 -1.48
N GLY A 173 -3.01 -32.60 -1.49
CA GLY A 173 -3.06 -33.55 -2.61
C GLY A 173 -2.36 -34.88 -2.39
N GLU A 174 -2.55 -35.53 -1.24
CA GLU A 174 -2.39 -37.00 -1.13
C GLU A 174 -3.15 -37.50 0.11
N PRO A 175 -4.21 -38.31 -0.03
CA PRO A 175 -4.73 -39.07 1.10
C PRO A 175 -3.77 -40.23 1.38
N ASP A 176 -3.13 -40.21 2.54
CA ASP A 176 -2.31 -41.32 3.05
C ASP A 176 -3.08 -42.64 2.96
N GLY A 177 -2.57 -43.53 2.10
CA GLY A 177 -3.09 -44.87 1.91
C GLY A 177 -3.00 -45.67 3.21
N VAL A 178 -4.15 -46.02 3.76
CA VAL A 178 -4.28 -47.02 4.82
C VAL A 178 -3.73 -48.35 4.29
N ALA A 179 -2.66 -48.83 4.92
CA ALA A 179 -2.06 -50.14 4.62
C ALA A 179 -3.03 -51.29 5.01
N PRO A 180 -3.11 -52.38 4.22
CA PRO A 180 -3.99 -53.49 4.56
C PRO A 180 -3.42 -54.33 5.71
N ALA A 181 -4.30 -54.73 6.62
CA ALA A 181 -4.01 -55.67 7.71
C ALA A 181 -3.59 -57.04 7.15
N ARG A 182 -2.56 -57.65 7.75
CA ARG A 182 -2.15 -59.04 7.47
C ARG A 182 -3.15 -60.03 8.10
N PRO A 183 -3.42 -61.18 7.47
CA PRO A 183 -4.15 -62.26 8.12
C PRO A 183 -3.19 -63.10 8.98
N GLU A 184 -3.60 -63.40 10.22
CA GLU A 184 -3.00 -64.48 11.00
C GLU A 184 -3.89 -65.73 10.92
N ALA A 185 -3.21 -66.87 10.87
CA ALA A 185 -3.72 -68.23 10.72
C ALA A 185 -3.98 -68.89 12.08
#